data_AF-A0A2I1R0V5-F1
#
_entry.id   AF-A0A2I1R0V5-F1
#
_cell.length_a   1.000
_cell.length_b   1.000
_cell.length_c   1.000
_cell.angle_alpha   90.00
_cell.angle_beta   90.00
_cell.angle_gamma   90.00
#
_symmetry.space_group_name_H-M   'P 1'
#
loop_
_entity.id
_entity.type
_entity.pdbx_description
1 polymer ?
#
loop_
_entity_poly.entity_id
_entity_poly.type
_entity_poly.pdbx_seq_one_letter_code
_entity_poly.pdbx_strand_id
1 'polypeptide(L)'
;MVFDDLVSPNRQPSRPWLHLLDDEMAPTVLESDRPTRVVWSSLWTKRPDAQVVFDLSGGRSGTDLRWTLLTEWPSPDDRQLRHLCQRIGNLINANLRYTYGQ
;
A
#
# COMPACT_ATOMS: atom_id res chain seq x y z
N MET A 1 -12.63 3.90 7.17
CA MET A 1 -11.71 5.02 6.89
C MET A 1 -10.53 4.46 6.14
N VAL A 2 -9.79 5.27 5.37
CA VAL A 2 -8.64 4.78 4.58
C VAL A 2 -7.64 4.03 5.46
N PHE A 3 -7.38 4.54 6.67
CA PHE A 3 -6.58 3.85 7.70
C PHE A 3 -7.05 2.41 7.97
N ASP A 4 -8.35 2.19 8.17
CA ASP A 4 -8.89 0.86 8.52
C ASP A 4 -8.75 -0.12 7.35
N ASP A 5 -8.92 0.36 6.12
CA ASP A 5 -8.75 -0.48 4.94
C ASP A 5 -7.26 -0.80 4.73
N LEU A 6 -6.33 0.10 5.08
CA LEU A 6 -4.89 -0.20 5.06
C LEU A 6 -4.50 -1.21 6.16
N VAL A 7 -5.04 -1.09 7.37
CA VAL A 7 -4.77 -2.05 8.46
C VAL A 7 -5.43 -3.40 8.20
N SER A 8 -6.56 -3.42 7.50
CA SER A 8 -7.31 -4.63 7.18
C SER A 8 -7.87 -4.58 5.75
N PRO A 9 -7.05 -4.92 4.73
CA PRO A 9 -7.46 -4.83 3.33
C PRO A 9 -8.71 -5.65 2.97
N ASN A 10 -8.93 -6.75 3.68
CA ASN A 10 -10.08 -7.64 3.48
C ASN A 10 -11.29 -7.32 4.38
N ARG A 11 -11.29 -6.17 5.07
CA ARG A 11 -12.38 -5.76 5.98
C ARG A 11 -13.73 -5.66 5.27
N GLN A 12 -13.73 -5.31 3.98
CA GLN A 12 -14.92 -5.19 3.15
C GLN A 12 -14.87 -6.21 2.01
N PRO A 13 -15.25 -7.49 2.24
CA PRO A 13 -15.12 -8.54 1.24
C PRO A 13 -15.98 -8.31 -0.01
N SER A 14 -17.02 -7.48 0.07
CA SER A 14 -17.83 -7.05 -1.07
C SER A 14 -17.17 -5.96 -1.94
N ARG A 15 -16.06 -5.38 -1.48
CA ARG A 15 -15.29 -4.33 -2.16
C ARG A 15 -13.78 -4.61 -2.05
N PRO A 16 -13.30 -5.75 -2.59
CA PRO A 16 -11.88 -6.04 -2.61
C PRO A 16 -11.17 -5.00 -3.49
N TRP A 17 -10.07 -4.45 -2.97
CA TRP A 17 -9.22 -3.52 -3.71
C TRP A 17 -7.76 -3.99 -3.78
N LEU A 18 -7.35 -4.81 -2.80
CA LEU A 18 -6.06 -5.48 -2.78
C LEU A 18 -6.09 -6.73 -3.69
N HIS A 19 -6.07 -6.49 -5.00
CA HIS A 19 -5.98 -7.54 -6.01
C HIS A 19 -4.53 -7.91 -6.23
N LEU A 20 -4.05 -9.00 -5.61
CA LEU A 20 -2.67 -9.48 -5.73
C LEU A 20 -2.45 -10.27 -7.03
N LEU A 21 -1.25 -10.18 -7.61
CA LEU A 21 -0.79 -11.04 -8.70
C LEU A 21 -0.19 -12.34 -8.17
N ASP A 22 0.09 -13.30 -9.07
CA ASP A 22 0.63 -14.62 -8.72
C ASP A 22 2.00 -14.57 -8.02
N ASP A 23 2.80 -13.53 -8.25
CA ASP A 23 4.10 -13.34 -7.61
C ASP A 23 4.06 -12.40 -6.39
N GLU A 24 2.86 -12.02 -5.97
CA GLU A 24 2.59 -11.14 -4.84
C GLU A 24 1.96 -11.88 -3.66
N MET A 25 2.16 -11.31 -2.48
CA MET A 25 1.66 -11.84 -1.22
C MET A 25 0.93 -10.75 -0.44
N ALA A 26 -0.05 -11.16 0.36
CA ALA A 26 -0.79 -10.22 1.20
C ALA A 26 0.16 -9.58 2.22
N PRO A 27 0.14 -8.24 2.36
CA PRO A 27 1.01 -7.56 3.30
C PRO A 27 0.52 -7.83 4.72
N THR A 28 1.47 -7.90 5.64
CA THR A 28 1.20 -7.85 7.09
C THR A 28 1.46 -6.43 7.59
N VAL A 29 0.70 -5.99 8.59
CA VAL A 29 0.94 -4.69 9.23
C VAL A 29 2.10 -4.86 10.21
N LEU A 30 3.23 -4.20 9.91
CA LEU A 30 4.41 -4.19 10.77
C LEU A 30 4.28 -3.14 11.88
N GLU A 31 3.72 -1.99 11.55
CA GLU A 31 3.51 -0.87 12.47
C GLU A 31 2.22 -0.13 12.07
N SER A 32 1.50 0.42 13.05
CA SER A 32 0.38 1.32 12.77
C SER A 32 0.23 2.34 13.90
N ASP A 33 0.07 3.60 13.53
CA ASP A 33 -0.29 4.70 14.43
C ASP A 33 -1.57 5.36 13.92
N ARG A 34 -2.63 5.30 14.73
CA ARG A 34 -3.98 5.69 14.27
C ARG A 34 -4.22 7.20 14.48
N PRO A 35 -4.77 7.93 13.49
CA PRO A 35 -5.15 7.51 12.13
C PRO A 35 -4.12 7.85 11.05
N THR A 36 -2.87 8.12 11.43
CA THR A 36 -1.89 8.86 10.63
C THR A 36 -0.89 7.99 9.90
N ARG A 37 -0.64 6.75 10.32
CA ARG A 37 0.45 5.95 9.74
C ARG A 37 0.18 4.45 9.75
N VAL A 38 0.54 3.78 8.67
CA VAL A 38 0.54 2.31 8.55
C VAL A 38 1.80 1.87 7.83
N VAL A 39 2.46 0.83 8.31
CA VAL A 39 3.62 0.22 7.65
C VAL A 39 3.27 -1.21 7.28
N TRP A 40 3.39 -1.51 6.00
CA TRP A 40 3.23 -2.85 5.46
C TRP A 40 4.56 -3.54 5.26
N SER A 41 4.55 -4.86 5.50
CA SER A 41 5.57 -5.77 5.00
C SER A 41 5.55 -5.83 3.47
N SER A 42 6.54 -6.51 2.89
CA SER A 42 6.63 -6.66 1.45
C SER A 42 5.38 -7.32 0.86
N LEU A 43 4.99 -6.82 -0.32
CA LEU A 43 4.02 -7.44 -1.21
C LEU A 43 4.67 -8.45 -2.17
N TRP A 44 5.99 -8.46 -2.31
CA TRP A 44 6.68 -9.20 -3.37
C TRP A 44 7.53 -10.32 -2.80
N THR A 45 7.28 -11.52 -3.30
CA THR A 45 8.06 -12.73 -2.97
C THR A 45 9.56 -12.56 -3.29
N LYS A 46 9.89 -11.83 -4.35
CA LYS A 46 11.27 -11.58 -4.80
C LYS A 46 11.97 -10.42 -4.06
N ARG A 47 11.25 -9.64 -3.28
CA ARG A 47 11.77 -8.52 -2.49
C ARG A 47 11.18 -8.55 -1.09
N PRO A 48 11.46 -9.60 -0.28
CA PRO A 48 10.90 -9.72 1.06
C PRO A 48 11.36 -8.57 2.00
N ASP A 49 12.43 -7.88 1.64
CA ASP A 49 12.98 -6.71 2.31
C ASP A 49 12.15 -5.42 2.12
N ALA A 50 11.32 -5.37 1.08
CA ALA A 50 10.57 -4.16 0.77
C ALA A 50 9.52 -3.86 1.85
N GLN A 51 9.37 -2.58 2.19
CA GLN A 51 8.33 -2.09 3.08
C GLN A 51 7.59 -0.92 2.44
N VAL A 52 6.31 -0.80 2.72
CA VAL A 52 5.50 0.32 2.24
C VAL A 52 4.99 1.09 3.44
N VAL A 53 5.46 2.33 3.57
CA VAL A 53 5.02 3.25 4.62
C VAL A 53 3.92 4.13 4.05
N PHE A 54 2.77 4.15 4.71
CA PHE A 54 1.64 5.00 4.41
C PHE A 54 1.54 6.09 5.47
N ASP A 55 1.54 7.34 5.02
CA ASP A 55 1.27 8.51 5.83
C ASP A 55 -0.07 9.10 5.40
N LEU A 56 -0.94 9.32 6.37
CA LEU A 56 -2.32 9.78 6.22
C LEU A 56 -2.47 11.10 6.95
N SER A 57 -3.02 12.09 6.27
CA SER A 57 -3.39 13.37 6.89
C SER A 57 -4.83 13.74 6.56
N GLY A 58 -5.44 14.53 7.44
CA GLY A 58 -6.74 15.14 7.17
C GLY A 58 -6.58 16.26 6.14
N GLY A 59 -7.16 16.07 4.95
CA GLY A 59 -7.25 17.08 3.90
C GLY A 59 -8.54 17.90 4.00
N ARG A 60 -8.64 18.99 3.23
CA ARG A 60 -9.84 19.88 3.23
C ARG A 60 -11.14 19.18 2.80
N SER A 61 -11.06 18.07 2.06
CA SER A 61 -12.22 17.33 1.53
C SER A 61 -12.08 15.80 1.64
N GLY A 62 -11.17 15.29 2.49
CA GLY A 62 -10.95 13.85 2.60
C GLY A 62 -9.68 13.48 3.36
N THR A 63 -9.13 12.32 3.03
CA THR A 63 -7.84 11.83 3.55
C THR A 63 -6.79 11.96 2.45
N ASP A 64 -5.73 12.73 2.72
CA ASP A 64 -4.56 12.74 1.87
C ASP A 64 -3.69 11.55 2.26
N LEU A 65 -3.46 10.65 1.30
CA LEU A 65 -2.62 9.47 1.48
C LEU A 65 -1.34 9.66 0.68
N ARG A 66 -0.21 9.60 1.38
CA ARG A 66 1.13 9.47 0.80
C ARG A 66 1.67 8.08 1.11
N TRP A 67 2.37 7.48 0.15
CA TRP A 67 3.09 6.25 0.37
C TRP A 67 4.57 6.41 0.01
N THR A 68 5.42 5.67 0.71
CA THR A 68 6.86 5.60 0.48
C THR A 68 7.28 4.14 0.44
N LEU A 69 7.94 3.73 -0.65
CA LEU A 69 8.53 2.40 -0.77
C LEU A 69 9.97 2.44 -0.22
N LEU A 70 10.24 1.61 0.78
CA LEU A 70 11.57 1.41 1.35
C LEU A 70 12.09 0.05 0.91
N THR A 71 13.35 -0.01 0.47
CA THR A 71 14.05 -1.25 0.10
C THR A 71 15.44 -1.24 0.69
N GLU A 72 15.95 -2.40 1.09
CA GLU A 72 17.32 -2.49 1.60
C GLU A 72 18.35 -2.45 0.46
N TRP A 73 19.62 -2.27 0.82
CA TRP A 73 20.72 -2.35 -0.14
C TRP A 73 21.01 -3.81 -0.50
N PRO A 74 21.27 -4.16 -1.78
CA PRO A 74 21.39 -3.26 -2.92
C PRO A 74 20.04 -2.77 -3.44
N SER A 75 20.01 -1.45 -3.72
CA SER A 75 18.85 -0.81 -4.35
C SER A 75 18.44 -1.61 -5.59
N PRO A 76 17.13 -1.83 -5.81
CA PRO A 76 16.66 -2.38 -7.07
C PRO A 76 17.16 -1.52 -8.22
N ASP A 77 17.37 -2.17 -9.37
CA ASP A 77 17.61 -1.43 -10.60
C ASP A 77 16.41 -0.53 -10.91
N ASP A 78 16.64 0.52 -11.72
CA ASP A 78 15.61 1.52 -12.01
C ASP A 78 14.34 0.92 -12.63
N ARG A 79 14.46 -0.19 -13.37
CA ARG A 79 13.32 -0.84 -14.02
C ARG A 79 12.48 -1.57 -12.98
N GLN A 80 13.10 -2.30 -12.08
CA GLN A 80 12.45 -2.97 -10.97
C GLN A 80 11.81 -1.95 -10.04
N LEU A 81 12.52 -0.87 -9.66
CA LEU A 81 11.96 0.19 -8.81
C LEU A 81 10.71 0.82 -9.43
N ARG A 82 10.77 1.19 -10.73
CA ARG A 82 9.60 1.72 -11.45
C ARG A 82 8.42 0.75 -11.43
N HIS A 83 8.68 -0.54 -11.62
CA HIS A 83 7.64 -1.57 -11.58
C HIS A 83 6.96 -1.66 -10.20
N LEU A 84 7.75 -1.70 -9.12
CA LEU A 84 7.22 -1.72 -7.74
C LEU A 84 6.38 -0.47 -7.44
N CYS A 85 6.90 0.71 -7.78
CA CYS A 85 6.20 1.98 -7.60
C CYS A 85 4.89 2.06 -8.41
N GLN A 86 4.92 1.62 -9.67
CA GLN A 86 3.71 1.57 -10.51
C GLN A 86 2.66 0.63 -9.92
N ARG A 87 3.10 -0.49 -9.35
CA ARG A 87 2.21 -1.47 -8.75
C ARG A 87 1.50 -0.95 -7.49
N ILE A 88 2.24 -0.33 -6.57
CA ILE A 88 1.65 0.35 -5.40
C ILE A 88 0.72 1.48 -5.84
N GLY A 89 1.16 2.28 -6.82
CA GLY A 89 0.34 3.33 -7.41
C GLY A 89 -1.01 2.80 -7.90
N ASN A 90 -1.03 1.65 -8.58
CA ASN A 90 -2.28 1.04 -9.05
C ASN A 90 -3.17 0.56 -7.88
N LEU A 91 -2.60 -0.16 -6.91
CA LEU A 91 -3.38 -0.66 -5.77
C LEU A 91 -4.02 0.47 -4.97
N ILE A 92 -3.31 1.57 -4.76
CA ILE A 92 -3.74 2.65 -3.88
C ILE A 92 -4.51 3.74 -4.65
N ASN A 93 -3.95 4.26 -5.74
CA ASN A 93 -4.54 5.40 -6.45
C ASN A 93 -5.68 4.98 -7.39
N ALA A 94 -5.72 3.72 -7.84
CA ALA A 94 -6.82 3.21 -8.63
C ALA A 94 -7.77 2.37 -7.77
N ASN A 95 -7.32 1.21 -7.27
CA ASN A 95 -8.25 0.25 -6.68
C ASN A 95 -8.85 0.76 -5.36
N LEU A 96 -8.01 1.18 -4.41
CA LEU A 96 -8.49 1.70 -3.13
C LEU A 96 -9.32 2.97 -3.32
N ARG A 97 -8.82 3.93 -4.11
CA ARG A 97 -9.54 5.18 -4.39
C ARG A 97 -10.93 4.95 -5.00
N TYR A 98 -11.06 3.98 -5.91
CA TYR A 98 -12.33 3.63 -6.53
C TYR A 98 -13.36 3.10 -5.52
N THR A 99 -12.92 2.42 -4.44
CA THR A 99 -13.85 1.99 -3.37
C THR A 99 -14.49 3.15 -2.61
N TYR A 100 -13.89 4.34 -2.69
CA TYR A 100 -14.38 5.60 -2.13
C TYR A 100 -15.17 6.45 -3.14
N GLY A 101 -15.36 5.98 -4.38
CA GLY A 101 -16.15 6.66 -5.40
C GLY A 101 -15.49 7.91 -6.00
N GLN A 102 -14.16 7.99 -5.94
CA GLN A 102 -13.35 9.03 -6.59
C GLN A 102 -12.61 8.46 -7.80
#